data_AF-A0A3E1ET83-F1
#
_entry.id   AF-A0A3E1ET83-F1
#
_cell.length_a   1.000
_cell.length_b   1.000
_cell.length_c   1.000
_cell.angle_alpha   90.00
_cell.angle_beta   90.00
_cell.angle_gamma   90.00
#
_symmetry.space_group_name_H-M   'P 1'
#
loop_
_entity.id
_entity.type
_entity.pdbx_description
1 polymer ?
#
loop_
_entity_poly.entity_id
_entity_poly.type
_entity_poly.pdbx_seq_one_letter_code
_entity_poly.pdbx_strand_id
1 'polypeptide(L)'
;MRPIYFPKAFLCAIAIAVSAPFSRADLAAYLAKPEPAYRWSEMSRPTLGDCEVRLLKLVSQEWQGITREDDVVVIRPSGVPIN
;
A
#
# COMPACT_ATOMS: atom_id res chain seq x y z
N MET A 1 5.61 -12.52 59.36
CA MET A 1 6.06 -12.12 58.01
C MET A 1 5.30 -12.95 56.99
N ARG A 2 4.52 -12.34 56.08
CA ARG A 2 3.80 -13.07 55.02
C ARG A 2 4.71 -13.23 53.79
N PRO A 3 4.86 -14.42 53.20
CA PRO A 3 5.69 -14.59 52.01
C PRO A 3 5.02 -13.88 50.84
N ILE A 4 5.78 -13.00 50.18
CA ILE A 4 5.39 -12.34 48.93
C ILE A 4 5.43 -13.43 47.85
N TYR A 5 4.25 -13.93 47.44
CA TYR A 5 4.10 -14.84 46.33
C TYR A 5 4.34 -14.05 45.04
N PHE A 6 5.58 -14.08 44.51
CA PHE A 6 5.88 -13.55 43.18
C PHE A 6 5.03 -14.31 42.16
N PRO A 7 4.10 -13.67 41.44
CA PRO A 7 3.16 -14.38 40.59
C PRO A 7 3.92 -14.92 39.39
N LYS A 8 3.98 -16.25 39.24
CA LYS A 8 4.52 -16.96 38.07
C LYS A 8 3.99 -16.40 36.74
N ALA A 9 2.79 -15.81 36.76
CA ALA A 9 2.19 -15.10 35.62
C ALA A 9 3.03 -13.92 35.09
N PHE A 10 3.75 -13.20 35.97
CA PHE A 10 4.59 -12.07 35.57
C PHE A 10 5.82 -12.52 34.79
N LEU A 11 6.43 -13.64 35.18
CA LEU A 11 7.57 -14.23 34.47
C LEU A 11 7.17 -14.78 33.09
N CYS A 12 5.98 -15.40 32.96
CA CYS A 12 5.46 -15.82 31.66
C CYS A 12 5.20 -14.63 30.72
N ALA A 13 4.65 -13.53 31.23
CA ALA A 13 4.38 -12.35 30.42
C ALA A 13 5.66 -11.71 29.84
N ILE A 14 6.74 -11.68 30.64
CA ILE A 14 8.06 -11.19 30.17
C ILE A 14 8.64 -12.11 29.09
N ALA A 15 8.53 -13.43 29.24
CA ALA A 15 9.03 -14.38 28.25
C ALA A 15 8.34 -14.24 26.88
N ILE A 16 7.04 -13.92 26.86
CA ILE A 16 6.28 -13.66 25.62
C ILE A 16 6.71 -12.33 24.99
N ALA A 17 6.92 -11.28 25.80
CA ALA A 17 7.33 -9.97 25.31
C ALA A 17 8.75 -9.96 24.70
N VAL A 18 9.66 -10.80 25.22
CA VAL A 18 11.05 -10.90 24.74
C VAL A 18 11.18 -11.79 23.49
N SER A 19 10.25 -12.74 23.30
CA SER A 19 10.28 -13.68 22.16
C SER A 19 9.48 -13.22 20.95
N ALA A 20 8.71 -12.13 21.05
CA ALA A 20 8.01 -11.57 19.90
C ALA A 20 9.04 -10.98 18.92
N PRO A 21 9.18 -11.54 17.70
CA PRO A 21 10.00 -10.90 16.69
C PRO A 21 9.41 -9.51 16.43
N PHE A 22 10.26 -8.49 16.42
CA PHE A 22 9.86 -7.16 15.96
C PHE A 22 9.46 -7.28 14.50
N SER A 23 8.14 -7.39 14.25
CA SER A 23 7.55 -7.32 12.93
C SER A 23 7.81 -5.93 12.35
N ARG A 24 8.96 -5.75 11.71
CA ARG A 24 9.24 -4.59 10.86
C ARG A 24 8.90 -4.99 9.44
N ALA A 25 7.78 -4.50 8.93
CA ALA A 25 7.50 -4.57 7.52
C ALA A 25 8.51 -3.68 6.80
N ASP A 26 9.41 -4.29 6.03
CA ASP A 26 10.34 -3.55 5.18
C ASP A 26 9.58 -3.04 3.96
N LEU A 27 9.23 -1.75 4.00
CA LEU A 27 8.49 -1.09 2.92
C LEU A 27 9.28 -1.08 1.62
N ALA A 28 10.61 -0.89 1.67
CA ALA A 28 11.44 -0.85 0.47
C ALA A 28 11.48 -2.22 -0.20
N ALA A 29 11.67 -3.28 0.59
CA ALA A 29 11.60 -4.65 0.09
C ALA A 29 10.20 -5.01 -0.45
N TYR A 30 9.12 -4.48 0.16
CA TYR A 30 7.76 -4.67 -0.36
C TYR A 30 7.56 -3.98 -1.72
N LEU A 31 7.94 -2.71 -1.85
CA LEU A 31 7.79 -1.95 -3.09
C LEU A 31 8.68 -2.46 -4.23
N ALA A 32 9.82 -3.08 -3.91
CA ALA A 32 10.73 -3.66 -4.90
C ALA A 32 10.24 -4.99 -5.49
N LYS A 33 9.21 -5.62 -4.90
CA LYS A 33 8.67 -6.86 -5.44
C LYS A 33 8.02 -6.59 -6.79
N PRO A 34 8.35 -7.37 -7.84
CA PRO A 34 7.68 -7.25 -9.12
C PRO A 34 6.20 -7.61 -8.98
N GLU A 35 5.33 -6.77 -9.55
CA GLU A 35 3.89 -7.01 -9.63
C GLU A 35 3.53 -7.30 -11.09
N PRO A 36 3.43 -8.57 -11.50
CA PRO A 36 3.18 -8.93 -12.89
C PRO A 36 1.78 -8.52 -13.39
N ALA A 37 0.81 -8.33 -12.50
CA ALA A 37 -0.51 -7.84 -12.87
C ALA A 37 -0.53 -6.33 -13.15
N TYR A 38 0.51 -5.60 -12.73
CA TYR A 38 0.60 -4.14 -12.86
C TYR A 38 0.49 -3.72 -14.31
N ARG A 39 -0.52 -2.91 -14.62
CA ARG A 39 -0.72 -2.37 -15.97
C ARG A 39 -1.53 -1.09 -15.94
N TRP A 40 -1.29 -0.26 -16.95
CA TRP A 40 -2.11 0.89 -17.28
C TRP A 40 -2.82 0.64 -18.61
N SER A 41 -4.07 1.06 -18.71
CA SER A 41 -4.77 1.17 -19.98
C SER A 41 -5.50 2.50 -20.06
N GLU A 42 -5.32 3.22 -21.18
CA GLU A 42 -6.08 4.43 -21.44
C GLU A 42 -7.49 4.05 -21.89
N MET A 43 -8.49 4.54 -21.15
CA MET A 43 -9.90 4.25 -21.39
C MET A 43 -10.51 5.25 -22.36
N SER A 44 -10.22 6.54 -22.16
CA SER A 44 -10.65 7.60 -23.06
C SER A 44 -9.85 8.88 -22.86
N ARG A 45 -9.95 9.77 -23.86
CA ARG A 45 -9.27 11.07 -23.87
C ARG A 45 -10.21 12.21 -24.28
N PRO A 46 -11.19 12.58 -23.44
CA PRO A 46 -12.06 13.70 -23.75
C PRO A 46 -11.33 15.04 -23.58
N THR A 47 -11.90 16.08 -24.17
CA THR A 47 -11.50 17.48 -23.94
C THR A 47 -12.56 18.17 -23.08
N LEU A 48 -12.12 18.95 -22.09
CA LEU A 48 -12.99 19.74 -21.23
C LEU A 48 -12.52 21.20 -21.24
N GLY A 49 -13.19 22.05 -22.04
CA GLY A 49 -12.71 23.41 -22.31
C GLY A 49 -11.30 23.38 -22.90
N ASP A 50 -10.40 24.19 -22.34
CA ASP A 50 -8.98 24.19 -22.72
C ASP A 50 -8.17 23.08 -22.02
N CYS A 51 -8.79 22.01 -21.53
CA CYS A 51 -8.08 20.90 -20.88
C CYS A 51 -8.15 19.60 -21.69
N GLU A 52 -7.02 18.93 -21.82
CA GLU A 52 -6.95 17.51 -22.19
C GLU A 52 -7.27 16.69 -20.93
N VAL A 53 -8.24 15.79 -21.00
CA VAL A 53 -8.56 14.87 -19.92
C VAL A 53 -8.20 13.46 -20.38
N ARG A 54 -7.50 12.70 -19.54
CA ARG A 54 -7.22 11.28 -19.76
C ARG A 54 -7.86 10.46 -18.66
N LEU A 55 -8.72 9.53 -19.04
CA LEU A 55 -9.26 8.52 -18.15
C LEU A 55 -8.41 7.27 -18.34
N LEU A 56 -7.78 6.83 -17.26
CA LEU A 56 -6.90 5.66 -17.23
C LEU A 56 -7.48 4.63 -16.26
N LYS A 57 -7.30 3.36 -16.61
CA LYS A 57 -7.49 2.24 -15.68
C LYS A 57 -6.10 1.79 -15.22
N LEU A 58 -5.91 1.76 -13.91
CA LEU A 58 -4.74 1.18 -13.27
C LEU A 58 -5.14 -0.18 -12.70
N VAL A 59 -4.36 -1.22 -13.00
CA VAL A 59 -4.32 -2.41 -12.16
C VAL A 59 -3.07 -2.30 -11.30
N SER A 60 -3.27 -2.17 -10.00
CA SER A 60 -2.17 -1.92 -9.07
C SER A 60 -1.55 -3.21 -8.55
N GLN A 61 -2.37 -4.22 -8.23
CA GLN A 61 -1.92 -5.52 -7.71
C GLN A 61 -3.03 -6.58 -7.74
N GLU A 62 -2.67 -7.84 -7.59
CA GLU A 62 -3.58 -8.92 -7.21
C GLU A 62 -3.39 -9.28 -5.73
N TRP A 63 -4.44 -9.15 -4.92
CA TRP A 63 -4.38 -9.46 -3.49
C TRP A 63 -5.38 -10.57 -3.15
N GLN A 64 -4.88 -11.72 -2.71
CA GLN A 64 -5.69 -12.90 -2.36
C GLN A 64 -6.68 -13.29 -3.47
N GLY A 65 -6.23 -13.27 -4.74
CA GLY A 65 -7.07 -13.61 -5.89
C GLY A 65 -7.99 -12.49 -6.37
N ILE A 66 -7.91 -11.30 -5.76
CA ILE A 66 -8.72 -10.13 -6.12
C ILE A 66 -7.83 -9.11 -6.81
N THR A 67 -8.13 -8.81 -8.08
CA THR A 67 -7.49 -7.74 -8.84
C THR A 67 -7.95 -6.38 -8.28
N ARG A 68 -6.98 -5.56 -7.85
CA ARG A 68 -7.22 -4.18 -7.46
C ARG A 68 -7.12 -3.29 -8.69
N GLU A 69 -8.25 -2.70 -9.05
CA GLU A 69 -8.35 -1.78 -10.18
C GLU A 69 -8.82 -0.41 -9.71
N ASP A 70 -8.16 0.63 -10.21
CA ASP A 70 -8.42 2.02 -9.86
C ASP A 70 -8.65 2.85 -11.13
N ASP A 71 -9.65 3.72 -11.11
CA ASP A 71 -9.89 4.68 -12.18
C ASP A 71 -9.13 5.98 -11.87
N VAL A 72 -8.31 6.43 -12.81
CA VAL A 72 -7.46 7.60 -12.66
C VAL A 72 -7.83 8.63 -13.72
N VAL A 73 -8.06 9.87 -13.29
CA VAL A 73 -8.35 10.99 -14.18
C VAL A 73 -7.18 11.96 -14.14
N VAL A 74 -6.55 12.18 -15.29
CA VAL A 74 -5.50 13.19 -15.46
C VAL A 74 -6.11 14.35 -16.23
N ILE A 75 -6.13 15.53 -15.62
CA ILE A 75 -6.59 16.76 -16.26
C ILE A 75 -5.37 17.63 -16.52
N ARG A 76 -5.14 17.93 -17.79
CA ARG A 76 -4.03 18.76 -18.25
C ARG A 76 -4.56 20.04 -18.89
N PRO A 77 -4.28 21.22 -18.33
CA PRO A 77 -4.53 22.48 -19.01
C PRO A 77 -3.69 22.60 -20.29
N SER A 78 -4.30 23.08 -21.36
CA SER A 78 -3.62 23.41 -22.61
C SER A 78 -2.74 24.63 -22.42
N GLY A 79 -1.58 24.65 -23.07
CA GLY A 79 -0.66 25.80 -23.03
C GLY A 79 0.33 25.82 -21.86
N VAL A 80 0.32 24.83 -20.96
CA VAL A 80 1.36 24.66 -19.94
C VAL A 80 2.50 23.77 -20.49
N PRO A 81 3.75 24.29 -20.59
CA PRO A 81 4.90 23.52 -21.04
C PRO A 81 5.19 22.32 -20.13
N ILE A 82 5.69 21.23 -20.72
CA ILE A 82 6.27 20.10 -19.98
C ILE A 82 7.77 20.37 -19.94
N ASN A 83 8.32 20.62 -18.76
CA ASN A 83 9.77 20.64 -18.55
C ASN A 83 10.33 19.21 -18.52
#